data_AF-A0A4D6MVM8-F1
#
_entry.id   AF-A0A4D6MVM8-F1
#
_cell.length_a   1.000
_cell.length_b   1.000
_cell.length_c   1.000
_cell.angle_alpha   90.00
_cell.angle_beta   90.00
_cell.angle_gamma   90.00
#
_symmetry.space_group_name_H-M   'P 1'
#
loop_
_entity.id
_entity.type
_entity.pdbx_description
1 polymer ?
#
loop_
_entity_poly.entity_id
_entity_poly.type
_entity_poly.pdbx_seq_one_letter_code
_entity_poly.pdbx_strand_id
1 'polypeptide(L)'
;MPQGRELPPKAHLIASSEMTAIEMFNYGDHIFCIQGHPEFTHDILFHFIDRIITRNLVQEAFALDAKDKAALLKPDKDNLKTLCVNFLKGRL
;
A
#
# COMPACT_ATOMS: atom_id res chain seq x y z
N MET A 1 14.17 -1.47 4.53
CA MET A 1 13.98 -2.47 5.61
C MET A 1 12.92 -3.43 5.13
N PRO A 2 13.10 -4.76 5.25
CA PRO A 2 12.07 -5.69 4.81
C PRO A 2 10.88 -5.61 5.77
N GLN A 3 9.75 -5.15 5.24
CA GLN A 3 8.44 -5.31 5.88
C GLN A 3 8.15 -6.81 6.02
N GLY A 4 7.43 -7.22 7.07
CA GLY A 4 7.40 -8.58 7.64
C GLY A 4 7.56 -9.75 6.66
N ARG A 5 8.49 -10.67 6.95
CA ARG A 5 8.74 -11.87 6.12
C ARG A 5 7.81 -13.03 6.42
N GLU A 6 7.12 -13.01 7.56
CA GLU A 6 6.34 -14.15 8.04
C GLU A 6 4.97 -13.70 8.55
N LEU A 7 3.95 -14.44 8.15
CA LEU A 7 2.61 -14.28 8.68
C LEU A 7 2.52 -14.93 10.08
N PRO A 8 1.72 -14.36 10.99
CA PRO A 8 1.33 -15.07 12.20
C PRO A 8 0.74 -16.45 11.85
N PRO A 9 0.95 -17.50 12.66
CA PRO A 9 0.56 -18.88 12.31
C PRO A 9 -0.92 -19.13 11.97
N LYS A 10 -1.81 -18.19 12.29
CA LYS A 10 -3.26 -18.27 12.03
C LYS A 10 -3.75 -17.19 11.07
N ALA A 11 -2.84 -16.43 10.46
CA ALA A 11 -3.16 -15.45 9.46
C ALA A 11 -3.17 -16.09 8.06
N HIS A 12 -4.07 -15.63 7.20
CA HIS A 12 -4.15 -16.08 5.80
C HIS A 12 -3.70 -14.96 4.87
N LEU A 13 -2.77 -15.30 3.97
CA LEU A 13 -2.32 -14.39 2.91
C LEU A 13 -3.47 -14.15 1.92
N ILE A 14 -3.71 -12.87 1.60
CA ILE A 14 -4.73 -12.45 0.63
C ILE A 14 -4.07 -11.95 -0.66
N ALA A 15 -2.96 -11.21 -0.54
CA ALA A 15 -2.27 -10.67 -1.70
C ALA A 15 -0.76 -10.56 -1.46
N SER A 16 0.01 -10.68 -2.54
CA SER A 16 1.46 -10.46 -2.61
C SER A 16 1.82 -9.77 -3.92
N SER A 17 3.02 -9.16 -3.96
CA SER A 17 3.60 -8.54 -5.14
C SER A 17 5.06 -8.95 -5.30
N GLU A 18 5.69 -8.59 -6.42
CA GLU A 18 7.13 -8.82 -6.62
C GLU A 18 7.99 -8.08 -5.57
N MET A 19 7.52 -6.92 -5.10
CA MET A 19 8.26 -6.08 -4.16
C MET A 19 7.99 -6.47 -2.70
N THR A 20 6.81 -7.01 -2.40
CA THR A 20 6.36 -7.32 -1.04
C THR A 20 5.64 -8.65 -0.99
N ALA A 21 6.19 -9.61 -0.24
CA ALA A 21 5.62 -10.95 -0.12
C ALA A 21 4.28 -10.99 0.63
N ILE A 22 3.99 -10.00 1.48
CA ILE A 22 2.76 -9.90 2.28
C ILE A 22 2.17 -8.51 2.07
N GLU A 23 1.32 -8.35 1.05
CA GLU A 23 0.62 -7.09 0.78
C GLU A 23 -0.68 -6.98 1.58
N MET A 24 -1.41 -8.10 1.71
CA MET A 24 -2.65 -8.16 2.47
C MET A 24 -2.80 -9.51 3.17
N PHE A 25 -3.35 -9.51 4.38
CA PHE A 25 -3.68 -10.73 5.10
C PHE A 25 -4.86 -10.51 6.05
N ASN A 26 -5.54 -11.59 6.44
CA ASN A 26 -6.51 -11.58 7.53
C ASN A 26 -6.06 -12.47 8.70
N TYR A 27 -6.67 -12.27 9.86
CA TYR A 27 -6.59 -13.20 10.99
C TYR A 27 -8.01 -13.48 11.46
N GLY A 28 -8.51 -14.66 11.08
CA GLY A 28 -9.93 -14.98 11.17
C GLY A 28 -10.79 -13.90 10.50
N ASP A 29 -11.97 -13.65 11.07
CA ASP A 29 -12.95 -12.71 10.51
C ASP A 29 -12.89 -11.32 11.17
N HIS A 30 -11.87 -11.08 12.00
CA HIS A 30 -11.83 -9.92 12.91
C HIS A 30 -10.73 -8.92 12.59
N ILE A 31 -9.68 -9.37 11.90
CA ILE A 31 -8.53 -8.52 11.57
C ILE A 31 -8.23 -8.67 10.09
N PHE A 32 -8.14 -7.53 9.41
CA PHE A 32 -7.65 -7.43 8.04
C PHE A 32 -6.58 -6.36 8.00
N CYS A 33 -5.43 -6.72 7.41
CA CYS A 33 -4.27 -5.87 7.30
C CYS A 33 -3.94 -5.68 5.83
N ILE A 34 -3.61 -4.43 5.47
CA ILE A 34 -3.17 -4.01 4.15
C ILE A 34 -1.89 -3.19 4.33
N GLN A 35 -0.84 -3.55 3.60
CA GLN A 35 0.43 -2.82 3.60
C GLN A 35 0.35 -1.56 2.73
N GLY A 36 -0.44 -1.61 1.66
CA GLY A 36 -0.79 -0.44 0.85
C GLY A 36 -1.60 0.59 1.65
N HIS A 37 -1.59 1.83 1.17
CA HIS A 37 -2.31 2.95 1.78
C HIS A 37 -3.57 3.29 0.98
N PRO A 38 -4.73 2.64 1.24
CA PRO A 38 -5.98 2.92 0.53
C PRO A 38 -6.45 4.38 0.71
N GLU A 39 -5.95 5.07 1.73
CA GLU A 39 -6.19 6.48 2.02
C GLU A 39 -5.37 7.45 1.16
N PHE A 40 -4.32 6.98 0.46
CA PHE A 40 -3.43 7.87 -0.27
C PHE A 40 -4.12 8.49 -1.49
N THR A 41 -3.92 9.81 -1.64
CA THR A 41 -4.25 10.59 -2.83
C THR A 41 -2.95 10.98 -3.54
N HIS A 42 -3.04 11.42 -4.80
CA HIS A 42 -1.88 12.00 -5.48
C HIS A 42 -1.31 13.18 -4.70
N ASP A 43 -2.15 14.01 -4.10
CA ASP A 43 -1.69 15.14 -3.28
C ASP A 43 -0.86 14.69 -2.08
N ILE A 44 -1.32 13.66 -1.35
CA ILE A 44 -0.58 13.09 -0.22
C ILE A 44 0.74 12.47 -0.69
N LEU A 45 0.69 11.69 -1.77
CA LEU A 45 1.87 11.02 -2.34
C LEU A 45 2.91 12.05 -2.81
N PHE A 46 2.50 13.07 -3.55
CA PHE A 46 3.38 14.12 -4.06
C PHE A 46 3.96 14.95 -2.92
N HIS A 47 3.16 15.26 -1.88
CA HIS A 47 3.67 15.91 -0.69
C HIS A 47 4.79 15.08 -0.01
N PHE A 48 4.63 13.75 0.07
CA PHE A 48 5.68 12.88 0.60
C PHE A 48 6.93 12.86 -0.28
N ILE A 49 6.78 12.75 -1.60
CA ILE A 49 7.90 12.77 -2.55
C ILE A 49 8.67 14.08 -2.43
N ASP A 50 7.99 15.23 -2.43
CA ASP A 50 8.62 16.55 -2.34
C ASP A 50 9.37 16.71 -1.01
N ARG A 51 8.82 16.18 0.08
CA ARG A 51 9.50 16.17 1.39
C ARG A 51 10.75 15.28 1.41
N ILE A 52 10.72 14.15 0.71
CA ILE A 52 11.85 13.23 0.58
C ILE A 52 12.98 13.89 -0.24
N ILE A 53 12.63 14.56 -1.34
CA ILE A 53 13.57 15.35 -2.17
C ILE A 53 14.21 16.46 -1.34
N THR A 54 13.39 17.29 -0.69
CA THR A 54 13.86 18.44 0.12
C THR A 54 14.83 18.02 1.23
N ARG A 55 14.67 16.81 1.76
CA ARG A 55 15.53 16.26 2.82
C ARG A 55 16.72 15.45 2.29
N ASN A 56 16.91 15.37 0.98
CA ASN A 56 17.96 14.60 0.32
C ASN A 56 18.02 13.13 0.79
N LEU A 57 16.85 12.52 1.02
CA LEU A 57 16.78 11.14 1.53
C LEU A 57 16.94 10.07 0.45
N VAL A 58 16.78 10.45 -0.83
CA VAL A 58 16.98 9.61 -2.01
C VAL A 58 17.58 10.47 -3.14
N GLN A 59 18.04 9.83 -4.22
CA GLN A 59 18.46 10.55 -5.41
C GLN A 59 17.28 11.30 -6.02
N GLU A 60 17.45 12.61 -6.28
CA GLU A 60 16.40 13.46 -6.81
C GLU A 60 15.81 12.94 -8.13
N ALA A 61 16.67 12.49 -9.06
CA ALA A 61 16.24 11.91 -10.33
C ALA A 61 15.30 10.70 -10.15
N PHE A 62 15.55 9.86 -9.14
CA PHE A 62 14.68 8.72 -8.82
C PHE A 62 13.33 9.18 -8.27
N ALA A 63 13.34 10.18 -7.39
CA ALA A 63 12.10 10.71 -6.81
C ALA A 63 11.21 11.42 -7.86
N LEU A 64 11.83 12.15 -8.80
CA LEU A 64 11.13 12.80 -9.91
C LEU A 64 10.51 11.76 -10.87
N ASP A 65 11.28 10.74 -11.27
CA ASP A 65 10.76 9.63 -12.08
C ASP A 65 9.58 8.91 -11.39
N ALA A 66 9.67 8.68 -10.07
CA ALA A 66 8.57 8.11 -9.30
C ALA A 66 7.33 9.02 -9.29
N LYS A 67 7.51 10.34 -9.22
CA LYS A 67 6.42 11.34 -9.27
C LYS A 67 5.72 11.32 -10.63
N ASP A 68 6.49 11.29 -11.71
CA ASP A 68 5.96 11.26 -13.08
C ASP A 68 5.18 9.97 -13.33
N LYS A 69 5.72 8.81 -12.94
CA LYS A 69 5.01 7.53 -13.02
C LYS A 69 3.72 7.53 -12.21
N ALA A 70 3.77 8.05 -10.99
CA ALA A 70 2.58 8.15 -10.13
C ALA A 70 1.51 9.05 -10.74
N ALA A 71 1.87 10.14 -11.41
CA ALA A 71 0.91 11.02 -12.08
C ALA A 71 0.15 10.35 -13.24
N LEU A 72 0.78 9.36 -13.89
CA LEU A 72 0.20 8.60 -15.01
C LEU A 72 -0.70 7.45 -14.55
N LEU A 73 -0.56 7.01 -13.31
CA LEU A 73 -1.33 5.90 -12.76
C LEU A 73 -2.59 6.41 -12.07
N LYS A 74 -3.72 5.75 -12.33
CA LYS A 74 -4.92 5.97 -11.54
C LYS A 74 -5.00 4.89 -10.45
N PRO A 75 -4.94 5.23 -9.16
CA PRO A 75 -5.08 4.23 -8.10
C PRO A 75 -6.49 3.62 -8.13
N ASP A 76 -6.57 2.29 -7.98
CA ASP A 76 -7.82 1.51 -7.95
C ASP A 76 -8.56 1.64 -6.61
N LYS A 77 -8.91 2.89 -6.26
CA LYS A 77 -9.51 3.24 -4.98
C LYS A 77 -10.87 2.56 -4.75
N ASP A 78 -11.65 2.37 -5.81
CA ASP A 78 -12.98 1.77 -5.71
C ASP A 78 -12.90 0.26 -5.40
N ASN A 79 -11.92 -0.44 -5.96
CA ASN A 79 -11.69 -1.86 -5.67
C ASN A 79 -11.20 -2.03 -4.23
N LEU A 80 -10.22 -1.22 -3.80
CA LEU A 80 -9.71 -1.23 -2.42
C LEU A 80 -10.81 -0.90 -1.41
N LYS A 81 -11.62 0.13 -1.69
CA LYS A 81 -12.78 0.49 -0.85
C LYS A 81 -13.77 -0.65 -0.77
N THR A 82 -14.09 -1.29 -1.90
CA THR A 82 -15.01 -2.44 -1.94
C THR A 82 -14.48 -3.60 -1.09
N LEU A 83 -13.18 -3.91 -1.21
CA LEU A 83 -12.51 -4.92 -0.40
C LEU A 83 -12.63 -4.61 1.11
N CYS A 84 -12.27 -3.40 1.52
CA CYS A 84 -12.37 -2.98 2.92
C CYS A 84 -13.81 -3.01 3.44
N VAL A 85 -14.78 -2.55 2.65
CA VAL A 85 -16.20 -2.54 3.05
C VAL A 85 -16.76 -3.96 3.15
N ASN A 86 -16.37 -4.87 2.25
CA ASN A 86 -16.77 -6.28 2.33
C ASN A 86 -16.21 -6.95 3.58
N PHE A 87 -14.95 -6.68 3.93
CA PHE A 87 -14.38 -7.13 5.20
C PHE A 87 -15.18 -6.63 6.41
N LEU A 88 -15.46 -5.32 6.48
CA LEU A 88 -16.25 -4.75 7.59
C LEU A 88 -17.68 -5.32 7.69
N LYS A 89 -18.20 -5.86 6.59
CA LYS A 89 -19.52 -6.52 6.55
C LYS A 89 -19.45 -8.04 6.78
N GLY A 90 -18.27 -8.60 7.02
CA GLY A 90 -18.07 -10.05 7.18
C GLY A 90 -18.31 -10.84 5.89
N ARG A 91 -17.96 -10.25 4.73
CA ARG A 91 -18.18 -10.83 3.39
C ARG A 91 -16.87 -11.06 2.61
N LEU A 92 -15.74 -11.05 3.31
CA LEU A 92 -14.43 -11.30 2.72
C LEU A 92 -14.11 -12.80 2.75
#